data_AF-A0ABD2J2S4-F1
#
_entry.id   AF-A0ABD2J2S4-F1
#
_cell.length_a   1.000
_cell.length_b   1.000
_cell.length_c   1.000
_cell.angle_alpha   90.00
_cell.angle_beta   90.00
_cell.angle_gamma   90.00
#
_symmetry.space_group_name_H-M   'P 1'
#
loop_
_entity.id
_entity.type
_entity.pdbx_description
1 polymer ?
#
loop_
_entity_poly.entity_id
_entity_poly.type
_entity_poly.pdbx_seq_one_letter_code
_entity_poly.pdbx_strand_id
1 'polypeptide(L)'
;MNSLKRFQLPEQGTRQQEELDSVEPKSISDVVNFNSAGVFYVLGKVTNMQYRVYKACPFRSKGLICRRKLSDDNMCEACGQKAIAPIHTVFVRLLLQDVEQADIAQRVTMFSSVAEEFLGMKAAELLAKEKEPESLAKHLTI
;
A
#
# COMPACT_ATOMS: atom_id res chain seq x y z
N MET A 1 -1.07 -9.02 -29.40
CA MET A 1 -2.08 -9.26 -28.35
C MET A 1 -1.35 -9.86 -27.16
N ASN A 2 -0.91 -9.02 -26.22
CA ASN A 2 -0.14 -9.48 -25.06
C ASN A 2 -1.05 -9.56 -23.83
N SER A 3 -1.18 -10.79 -23.35
CA SER A 3 -1.91 -11.18 -22.15
C SER A 3 -1.32 -10.52 -20.91
N LEU A 4 -2.09 -9.65 -20.25
CA LEU A 4 -1.78 -9.12 -18.93
C LEU A 4 -1.89 -10.28 -17.93
N LYS A 5 -0.74 -10.74 -17.44
CA LYS A 5 -0.68 -11.75 -16.38
C LYS A 5 -1.39 -11.20 -15.13
N ARG A 6 -2.53 -11.83 -14.80
CA ARG A 6 -3.26 -11.68 -13.53
C ARG A 6 -2.28 -11.82 -12.36
N PHE A 7 -2.37 -10.91 -11.40
CA PHE A 7 -1.74 -11.05 -10.08
C PHE A 7 -2.19 -12.39 -9.47
N GLN A 8 -1.23 -13.30 -9.24
CA GLN A 8 -1.46 -14.55 -8.50
C GLN A 8 -0.90 -14.35 -7.09
N LEU A 9 -1.78 -14.20 -6.11
CA LEU A 9 -1.43 -14.31 -4.69
C LEU A 9 -1.11 -15.78 -4.36
N PRO A 10 -0.10 -16.06 -3.50
CA PRO A 10 0.34 -17.40 -3.19
C PRO A 10 -0.76 -18.24 -2.51
N GLU A 11 -0.88 -19.48 -2.98
CA GLU A 11 -1.95 -20.45 -2.72
C GLU A 11 -2.13 -20.75 -1.22
N GLN A 12 -3.17 -20.17 -0.61
CA GLN A 12 -3.80 -20.73 0.58
C GLN A 12 -5.33 -20.59 0.47
N GLY A 13 -5.99 -21.71 0.14
CA GLY A 13 -7.43 -21.89 0.26
C GLY A 13 -8.19 -21.78 -1.07
N THR A 14 -8.28 -22.90 -1.80
CA THR A 14 -9.00 -23.11 -3.06
C THR A 14 -10.53 -22.86 -3.02
N ARG A 15 -11.09 -22.29 -1.94
CA ARG A 15 -12.50 -21.87 -1.85
C ARG A 15 -12.73 -20.37 -1.89
N GLN A 16 -11.76 -19.53 -1.52
CA GLN A 16 -11.95 -18.06 -1.56
C GLN A 16 -11.69 -17.47 -2.96
N GLN A 17 -10.96 -18.20 -3.80
CA GLN A 17 -10.55 -17.71 -5.12
C GLN A 17 -11.71 -17.71 -6.14
N GLU A 18 -12.68 -18.63 -5.99
CA GLU A 18 -13.89 -18.66 -6.83
C GLU A 18 -14.90 -17.56 -6.48
N GLU A 19 -14.98 -17.12 -5.21
CA GLU A 19 -15.84 -15.99 -4.82
C GLU A 19 -15.28 -14.64 -5.33
N LEU A 20 -13.96 -14.45 -5.29
CA LEU A 20 -13.27 -13.26 -5.77
C LEU A 20 -13.48 -12.98 -7.27
N ASP A 21 -13.58 -14.03 -8.08
CA ASP A 21 -13.83 -13.93 -9.53
C ASP A 21 -15.30 -13.65 -9.88
N SER A 22 -16.20 -13.64 -8.89
CA SER A 22 -17.65 -13.36 -9.05
C SER A 22 -18.09 -11.97 -8.57
N VAL A 23 -17.19 -11.18 -7.97
CA VAL A 23 -17.52 -9.83 -7.48
C VAL A 23 -17.34 -8.83 -8.61
N GLU A 24 -18.44 -8.33 -9.15
CA GLU A 24 -18.41 -7.26 -10.15
C GLU A 24 -17.73 -6.00 -9.58
N PRO A 25 -16.76 -5.40 -10.31
CA PRO A 25 -16.17 -4.14 -9.91
C PRO A 25 -17.23 -3.04 -9.80
N LYS A 26 -17.12 -2.22 -8.75
CA LYS A 26 -17.95 -1.01 -8.58
C LYS A 26 -17.19 0.21 -9.08
N SER A 27 -17.93 1.24 -9.50
CA SER A 27 -17.32 2.56 -9.71
C SER A 27 -16.89 3.15 -8.36
N ILE A 28 -15.92 4.07 -8.38
CA ILE A 28 -15.54 4.82 -7.18
C ILE A 28 -16.72 5.69 -6.72
N SER A 29 -17.48 6.24 -7.66
CA SER A 29 -18.69 7.02 -7.38
C SER A 29 -19.72 6.23 -6.56
N ASP A 30 -19.98 4.98 -6.92
CA ASP A 30 -20.89 4.09 -6.18
C ASP A 30 -20.40 3.84 -4.77
N VAL A 31 -19.09 3.60 -4.60
CA VAL A 31 -18.49 3.34 -3.29
C VAL A 31 -18.55 4.58 -2.39
N VAL A 32 -18.24 5.76 -2.93
CA VAL A 32 -18.30 7.03 -2.18
C VAL A 32 -19.74 7.34 -1.78
N ASN A 33 -20.70 7.16 -2.69
CA ASN A 33 -22.12 7.43 -2.44
C ASN A 33 -22.76 6.41 -1.47
N PHE A 34 -22.31 5.15 -1.50
CA PHE A 34 -22.76 4.11 -0.57
C PHE A 34 -22.41 4.44 0.89
N ASN A 35 -21.32 5.19 1.11
CA ASN A 35 -20.97 5.82 2.39
C ASN A 35 -21.03 4.89 3.61
N SER A 36 -20.47 3.67 3.49
CA SER A 36 -20.31 2.76 4.61
C SER A 36 -19.02 1.95 4.52
N ALA A 37 -18.55 1.42 5.65
CA ALA A 37 -17.34 0.62 5.71
C ALA A 37 -17.58 -0.74 5.02
N GLY A 38 -16.71 -1.11 4.09
CA GLY A 38 -16.81 -2.37 3.35
C GLY A 38 -15.57 -2.67 2.54
N VAL A 39 -15.56 -3.85 1.92
CA VAL A 39 -14.55 -4.27 0.96
C VAL A 39 -15.15 -4.15 -0.43
N PHE A 40 -14.46 -3.45 -1.33
CA PHE A 40 -14.93 -3.20 -2.69
C PHE A 40 -13.78 -3.42 -3.68
N TYR A 41 -14.11 -3.95 -4.85
CA TYR A 41 -13.22 -3.95 -6.00
C TYR A 41 -13.60 -2.77 -6.87
N VAL A 42 -12.64 -1.91 -7.18
CA VAL A 42 -12.87 -0.70 -7.98
C VAL A 42 -11.85 -0.62 -9.10
N LEU A 43 -12.29 -0.11 -10.25
CA LEU A 43 -11.40 0.31 -11.32
C LEU A 43 -11.29 1.83 -11.29
N GLY A 44 -10.07 2.36 -11.25
CA GLY A 44 -9.83 3.79 -11.17
C GLY A 44 -8.53 4.19 -11.83
N LYS A 45 -8.47 5.42 -12.35
CA LYS A 45 -7.27 6.00 -12.93
C LYS A 45 -6.39 6.59 -11.84
N VAL A 46 -5.13 6.17 -11.76
CA VAL A 46 -4.16 6.82 -10.88
C VAL A 46 -3.80 8.20 -11.45
N THR A 47 -4.13 9.26 -10.72
CA THR A 47 -3.83 10.65 -11.12
C THR A 47 -2.69 11.26 -10.32
N ASN A 48 -2.43 10.73 -9.12
CA ASN A 48 -1.30 11.13 -8.29
C ASN A 48 -0.83 9.94 -7.47
N MET A 49 0.48 9.85 -7.26
CA MET A 49 1.12 8.81 -6.46
C MET A 49 2.19 9.45 -5.58
N GLN A 50 2.15 9.14 -4.29
CA GLN A 50 3.19 9.52 -3.32
C GLN A 50 3.53 8.30 -2.47
N TYR A 51 4.80 8.11 -2.12
CA TYR A 51 5.18 7.12 -1.12
C TYR A 51 5.90 7.80 0.03
N ARG A 52 5.93 7.14 1.20
CA ARG A 52 6.78 7.54 2.32
C ARG A 52 7.33 6.32 3.02
N VAL A 53 8.62 6.35 3.30
CA VAL A 53 9.26 5.40 4.20
C VAL A 53 9.22 5.95 5.62
N TYR A 54 8.94 5.09 6.60
CA TYR A 54 8.92 5.44 8.00
C TYR A 54 9.58 4.38 8.87
N LYS A 55 10.06 4.79 10.04
CA LYS A 55 10.60 3.90 11.07
C LYS A 55 9.46 3.20 11.80
N ALA A 56 9.56 1.89 11.90
CA ALA A 56 8.56 1.02 12.50
C ALA A 56 9.16 0.16 13.61
N CYS A 57 8.29 -0.24 14.55
CA CYS A 57 8.65 -0.99 15.73
C CYS A 57 9.10 -2.41 15.39
N PRO A 58 10.31 -2.83 15.80
CA PRO A 58 10.83 -4.18 15.56
C PRO A 58 10.34 -5.21 16.58
N PHE A 59 9.76 -4.77 17.70
CA PHE A 59 9.39 -5.66 18.80
C PHE A 59 8.20 -6.54 18.45
N ARG A 60 8.09 -7.69 19.12
CA ARG A 60 6.95 -8.58 19.00
C ARG A 60 5.93 -8.30 20.10
N SER A 61 4.66 -8.25 19.73
CA SER A 61 3.52 -8.24 20.65
C SER A 61 2.62 -9.42 20.30
N LYS A 62 2.32 -10.28 21.28
CA LYS A 62 1.47 -11.48 21.08
C LYS A 62 1.95 -12.39 19.93
N GLY A 63 3.26 -12.59 19.81
CA GLY A 63 3.87 -13.47 18.80
C GLY A 63 4.14 -12.83 17.43
N LEU A 64 3.49 -11.70 17.11
CA LEU A 64 3.64 -10.97 15.84
C LEU A 64 4.52 -9.73 16.00
N ILE A 65 5.25 -9.36 14.94
CA ILE A 65 6.03 -8.11 14.92
C ILE A 65 5.05 -6.91 14.92
N CYS A 66 5.28 -5.95 15.80
CA CYS A 66 4.40 -4.81 16.06
C CYS A 66 4.22 -3.89 14.84
N ARG A 67 5.31 -3.53 14.14
CA ARG A 67 5.32 -2.68 12.93
C ARG A 67 4.66 -1.30 13.06
N ARG A 68 4.22 -0.88 14.24
CA ARG A 68 3.70 0.48 14.44
C ARG A 68 4.78 1.51 14.19
N LYS A 69 4.37 2.65 13.63
CA LYS A 69 5.26 3.79 13.41
C LYS A 69 5.87 4.23 14.75
N LEU A 70 7.18 4.45 14.74
CA LEU A 70 7.90 5.01 15.88
C LEU A 70 7.84 6.54 15.85
N SER A 71 7.93 7.16 17.02
CA SER A 71 8.23 8.59 17.17
C SER A 71 9.67 8.91 16.72
N ASP A 72 10.00 10.20 16.67
CA ASP A 72 11.31 10.67 16.18
C ASP A 72 12.49 10.19 17.04
N ASP A 73 12.25 9.98 18.35
CA ASP A 73 13.20 9.39 19.31
C ASP A 73 13.20 7.85 19.32
N ASN A 74 12.57 7.22 18.32
CA ASN A 74 12.42 5.78 18.14
C ASN A 74 11.61 5.08 19.25
N MET A 75 10.73 5.77 19.98
CA MET A 75 9.82 5.14 20.94
C MET A 75 8.61 4.50 20.24
N CYS A 76 8.25 3.29 20.67
CA CYS A 76 7.02 2.64 20.27
C CYS A 76 5.96 2.83 21.37
N GLU A 77 4.91 3.61 21.09
CA GLU A 77 3.82 3.85 22.05
C GLU A 77 3.08 2.57 22.44
N ALA A 78 2.94 1.60 21.53
CA ALA A 78 2.23 0.36 21.82
C ALA A 78 3.05 -0.66 22.62
N CYS A 79 4.37 -0.64 22.47
CA CYS A 79 5.27 -1.54 23.22
C CYS A 79 5.84 -0.88 24.47
N GLY A 80 5.75 0.45 24.59
CA GLY A 80 6.37 1.22 25.66
C GLY A 80 7.90 1.16 25.67
N GLN A 81 8.52 0.86 24.52
CA GLN A 81 9.96 0.59 24.42
C GLN A 81 10.62 1.39 23.31
N LYS A 82 11.88 1.79 23.55
CA LYS A 82 12.74 2.45 22.56
C LYS A 82 13.38 1.42 21.64
N ALA A 83 13.16 1.55 20.34
CA ALA A 83 13.82 0.70 19.35
C ALA A 83 15.26 1.21 19.08
N ILE A 84 16.24 0.37 19.40
CA ILE A 84 17.66 0.64 19.09
C ILE A 84 17.92 0.51 17.58
N ALA A 85 17.33 -0.52 16.97
CA ALA A 85 17.39 -0.77 15.52
C ALA A 85 15.96 -0.83 14.94
N PRO A 86 15.38 0.33 14.55
CA PRO A 86 14.10 0.37 13.87
C PRO A 86 14.10 -0.43 12.57
N ILE A 87 12.98 -1.10 12.29
CA ILE A 87 12.70 -1.58 10.93
C ILE A 87 12.16 -0.42 10.10
N HIS A 88 12.32 -0.47 8.78
CA HIS A 88 11.74 0.51 7.87
C HIS A 88 10.55 -0.11 7.16
N THR A 89 9.51 0.69 6.97
CA THR A 89 8.30 0.28 6.26
C THR A 89 7.87 1.40 5.33
N VAL A 90 7.23 1.04 4.23
CA VAL A 90 6.71 1.99 3.25
C VAL A 90 5.18 1.96 3.24
N PHE A 91 4.58 3.11 2.99
CA PHE A 91 3.23 3.17 2.47
C PHE A 91 3.19 4.01 1.19
N VAL A 92 2.25 3.69 0.31
CA VAL A 92 1.97 4.43 -0.93
C VAL A 92 0.57 5.00 -0.82
N ARG A 93 0.44 6.29 -1.09
CA ARG A 93 -0.83 6.99 -1.26
C ARG A 93 -1.08 7.23 -2.73
N LEU A 94 -2.23 6.78 -3.21
CA LEU A 94 -2.71 7.07 -4.56
C LEU A 94 -3.92 7.98 -4.48
N LEU A 95 -4.06 8.85 -5.46
CA LEU A 95 -5.33 9.48 -5.81
C LEU A 95 -5.91 8.72 -7.00
N LEU A 96 -7.00 8.00 -6.76
CA LEU A 96 -7.74 7.29 -7.80
C LEU A 96 -8.90 8.16 -8.25
N GLN A 97 -8.95 8.47 -9.53
CA GLN A 97 -10.07 9.15 -10.17
C GLN A 97 -11.01 8.10 -10.76
N ASP A 98 -12.32 8.33 -10.62
CA ASP A 98 -13.33 7.49 -11.25
C ASP A 98 -13.20 7.54 -12.78
N VAL A 99 -13.42 6.41 -13.45
CA VAL A 99 -13.27 6.29 -14.91
C VAL A 99 -14.46 6.93 -15.63
N GLU A 100 -15.65 6.89 -15.02
CA GLU A 100 -16.90 7.41 -15.55
C GLU A 100 -17.14 8.87 -15.14
N GLN A 101 -16.67 9.26 -13.95
CA GLN A 101 -16.89 10.60 -13.37
C GLN A 101 -15.58 11.27 -12.92
N ALA A 102 -14.95 12.02 -13.82
CA ALA A 102 -13.61 12.58 -13.59
C ALA A 102 -13.53 13.57 -12.40
N ASP A 103 -14.63 14.16 -11.96
CA ASP A 103 -14.67 15.03 -10.78
C ASP A 103 -14.62 14.26 -9.45
N ILE A 104 -14.93 12.96 -9.48
CA ILE A 104 -14.89 12.09 -8.32
C ILE A 104 -13.51 11.45 -8.20
N ALA A 105 -12.86 11.66 -7.05
CA ALA A 105 -11.57 11.05 -6.74
C ALA A 105 -11.49 10.59 -5.28
N GLN A 106 -10.88 9.43 -5.07
CA GLN A 106 -10.69 8.81 -3.77
C GLN A 106 -9.21 8.60 -3.47
N ARG A 107 -8.80 8.96 -2.25
CA ARG A 107 -7.46 8.63 -1.75
C ARG A 107 -7.45 7.22 -1.20
N VAL A 108 -6.50 6.41 -1.66
CA VAL A 108 -6.24 5.06 -1.14
C VAL A 108 -4.82 4.97 -0.61
N THR A 109 -4.61 4.16 0.43
CA THR A 109 -3.29 3.94 1.01
C THR A 109 -2.97 2.45 1.02
N MET A 110 -1.86 2.08 0.40
CA MET A 110 -1.29 0.73 0.45
C MET A 110 -0.16 0.71 1.48
N PHE A 111 -0.07 -0.34 2.27
CA PHE A 111 0.91 -0.45 3.36
C PHE A 111 1.85 -1.66 3.16
N SER A 112 3.08 -1.54 3.67
CA SER A 112 4.02 -2.65 3.85
C SER A 112 4.25 -3.47 2.57
N SER A 113 4.04 -4.79 2.61
CA SER A 113 4.37 -5.72 1.51
C SER A 113 3.64 -5.37 0.22
N VAL A 114 2.36 -4.97 0.30
CA VAL A 114 1.58 -4.58 -0.88
C VAL A 114 2.15 -3.31 -1.52
N ALA A 115 2.60 -2.35 -0.69
CA ALA A 115 3.26 -1.15 -1.19
C ALA A 115 4.64 -1.45 -1.80
N GLU A 116 5.43 -2.33 -1.20
CA GLU A 116 6.72 -2.76 -1.75
C GLU A 116 6.56 -3.49 -3.09
N GLU A 117 5.56 -4.37 -3.20
CA GLU A 117 5.24 -5.08 -4.43
C GLU A 117 4.79 -4.12 -5.52
N PHE A 118 3.90 -3.18 -5.20
CA PHE A 118 3.45 -2.13 -6.12
C PHE A 118 4.60 -1.26 -6.63
N LEU A 119 5.56 -0.91 -5.76
CA LEU A 119 6.73 -0.11 -6.13
C LEU A 119 7.86 -0.93 -6.77
N GLY A 120 7.80 -2.26 -6.70
CA GLY A 120 8.88 -3.15 -7.12
C GLY A 120 10.18 -3.02 -6.30
N MET A 121 10.11 -2.48 -5.07
CA MET A 121 11.29 -2.14 -4.27
C MET A 121 11.03 -2.28 -2.77
N LYS A 122 12.03 -2.73 -2.02
CA LYS A 122 11.92 -2.85 -0.56
C LYS A 122 12.02 -1.49 0.14
N ALA A 123 11.36 -1.34 1.29
CA ALA A 123 11.39 -0.09 2.05
C ALA A 123 12.81 0.38 2.42
N ALA A 124 13.73 -0.56 2.69
CA ALA A 124 15.13 -0.25 2.98
C ALA A 124 15.88 0.31 1.76
N GLU A 125 15.59 -0.19 0.56
CA GLU A 125 16.19 0.26 -0.70
C GLU A 125 15.65 1.65 -1.09
N LEU A 126 14.34 1.89 -0.92
CA LEU A 126 13.73 3.20 -1.13
C LEU A 126 14.36 4.27 -0.23
N LEU A 127 14.61 3.94 1.05
CA LEU A 127 15.28 4.84 1.98
C LEU A 127 16.72 5.17 1.56
N ALA A 128 17.44 4.19 1.02
CA ALA A 128 18.80 4.42 0.51
C ALA A 128 18.77 5.38 -0.70
N LYS A 129 17.80 5.21 -1.61
CA LYS A 129 17.61 6.09 -2.76
C LYS A 129 17.15 7.50 -2.40
N GLU A 130 16.32 7.69 -1.37
CA GLU A 130 15.95 9.03 -0.88
C GLU A 130 17.16 9.83 -0.37
N LYS A 131 18.23 9.14 0.05
CA LYS A 131 19.48 9.76 0.49
C LYS A 131 20.45 10.06 -0.67
N GLU A 132 20.11 9.63 -1.89
CA GLU A 132 20.86 9.88 -3.13
C GLU A 132 19.96 10.66 -4.12
N PRO A 133 19.99 12.01 -4.07
CA PRO A 133 18.99 12.85 -4.74
C PRO A 133 18.92 12.74 -6.28
N GLU A 134 19.86 12.06 -6.94
CA GLU A 134 19.95 12.01 -8.41
C GLU A 134 19.18 10.84 -9.06
N SER A 135 18.65 9.87 -8.30
CA SER A 135 18.14 8.60 -8.87
C SER A 135 16.63 8.52 -9.15
N LEU A 136 15.79 9.38 -8.54
CA LEU A 136 14.33 9.14 -8.48
C LEU A 136 13.57 9.55 -9.75
N ALA A 137 14.13 10.42 -10.59
CA ALA A 137 13.45 10.92 -11.79
C ALA A 137 13.36 9.91 -12.96
N LYS A 138 14.07 8.77 -12.89
CA LYS A 138 14.16 7.81 -14.03
C LYS A 138 13.31 6.55 -13.90
N HIS A 139 12.66 6.32 -12.76
CA HIS A 139 11.95 5.06 -12.49
C HIS A 139 10.42 5.18 -12.46
N LEU A 140 9.87 6.36 -12.79
CA LEU A 140 8.43 6.63 -12.77
C LEU A 140 7.94 7.27 -14.08
N THR A 141 8.56 6.91 -15.20
CA THR A 141 7.97 7.19 -16.52
C THR A 141 7.11 5.98 -16.88
N ILE A 142 5.79 6.17 -16.77
CA ILE A 142 4.76 5.23 -17.25
C ILE A 142 4.84 5.15 -18.77
#